data_AF-A0A3C0ZXI9-F1
#
_entry.id   AF-A0A3C0ZXI9-F1
#
_cell.length_a   1.000
_cell.length_b   1.000
_cell.length_c   1.000
_cell.angle_alpha   90.00
_cell.angle_beta   90.00
_cell.angle_gamma   90.00
#
_symmetry.space_group_name_H-M   'P 1'
#
loop_
_entity.id
_entity.type
_entity.pdbx_description
1 polymer ?
#
loop_
_entity_poly.entity_id
_entity_poly.type
_entity_poly.pdbx_seq_one_letter_code
_entity_poly.pdbx_strand_id
1 'polypeptide(L)'
;MKNSKGIFGYLLDSRHRSRTISYTMVIAAYIILEVLLHSGSLSNLFQGLLVPATCYLVAAIGLNLNVGVSGELNLGQAGFMAVGAFSGVCVSGLLAETLPAIPRLILAIIVGMLLTAGVGFLIGIPVLKLQGDYLAIVTLAFGQIVMNLIMNLYVAFDSTGIKVSFV
;
A
#
# COMPACT_ATOMS: atom_id res chain seq x y z
N MET A 1 2.46 -6.48 48.87
CA MET A 1 1.79 -7.44 47.96
C MET A 1 1.86 -6.92 46.54
N LYS A 2 2.83 -7.42 45.75
CA LYS A 2 3.16 -6.92 44.41
C LYS A 2 2.24 -7.58 43.38
N ASN A 3 1.53 -6.74 42.65
CA ASN A 3 0.55 -7.03 41.60
C ASN A 3 1.13 -7.97 40.53
N SER A 4 0.72 -9.24 40.55
CA SER A 4 1.04 -10.27 39.54
C SER A 4 -0.09 -10.39 38.51
N LYS A 5 -0.49 -9.28 37.88
CA LYS A 5 -1.21 -9.36 36.63
C LYS A 5 -0.17 -9.47 35.52
N GLY A 6 0.08 -10.70 35.07
CA GLY A 6 0.97 -10.97 33.94
C GLY A 6 0.53 -10.22 32.68
N ILE A 7 1.40 -10.13 31.67
CA ILE A 7 1.17 -9.43 30.39
C ILE A 7 -0.18 -9.83 29.75
N PHE A 8 -0.57 -11.11 29.90
CA PHE A 8 -1.85 -11.65 29.46
C PHE A 8 -3.09 -11.04 30.17
N GLY A 9 -2.95 -10.68 31.45
CA GLY A 9 -4.00 -10.02 32.23
C GLY A 9 -4.22 -8.55 31.89
N TYR A 10 -3.21 -7.86 31.36
CA TYR A 10 -3.35 -6.51 30.81
C TYR A 10 -4.01 -6.51 29.42
N LEU A 11 -3.82 -7.56 28.63
CA LEU A 11 -4.43 -7.72 27.29
C LEU A 11 -5.94 -8.05 27.34
N LEU A 12 -6.42 -8.62 28.46
CA LEU A 12 -7.83 -9.00 28.67
C LEU A 12 -8.65 -7.97 29.47
N ASP A 13 -8.08 -6.82 29.82
CA ASP A 13 -8.80 -5.74 30.52
C ASP A 13 -9.99 -5.23 29.68
N SER A 14 -11.11 -4.86 30.33
CA SER A 14 -12.37 -4.52 29.63
C SER A 14 -12.22 -3.34 28.66
N ARG A 15 -11.22 -2.48 28.88
CA ARG A 15 -10.89 -1.33 28.02
C ARG A 15 -10.13 -1.72 26.74
N HIS A 16 -9.34 -2.80 26.78
CA HIS A 16 -8.49 -3.23 25.67
C HIS A 16 -8.97 -4.52 24.97
N ARG A 17 -9.93 -5.23 25.57
CA ARG A 17 -10.51 -6.50 25.07
C ARG A 17 -10.98 -6.43 23.63
N SER A 18 -11.64 -5.34 23.21
CA SER A 18 -12.12 -5.22 21.83
C SER A 18 -10.97 -5.16 20.81
N ARG A 19 -9.91 -4.38 21.12
CA ARG A 19 -8.73 -4.22 20.24
C ARG A 19 -7.92 -5.51 20.16
N THR A 20 -7.73 -6.21 21.28
CA THR A 20 -7.01 -7.48 21.31
C THR A 20 -7.74 -8.59 20.58
N ILE A 21 -9.09 -8.61 20.62
CA ILE A 21 -9.90 -9.53 19.81
C ILE A 21 -9.71 -9.24 18.32
N SER A 22 -9.78 -7.97 17.90
CA SER A 22 -9.59 -7.61 16.48
C SER A 22 -8.21 -8.02 15.95
N TYR A 23 -7.13 -7.74 16.69
CA TYR A 23 -5.78 -8.15 16.27
C TYR A 23 -5.63 -9.68 16.20
N THR A 24 -6.18 -10.40 17.19
CA THR A 24 -6.15 -11.87 17.21
C THR A 24 -6.91 -12.45 16.02
N MET A 25 -8.07 -11.88 15.69
CA MET A 25 -8.88 -12.31 14.55
C MET A 25 -8.14 -12.13 13.22
N VAL A 26 -7.46 -10.99 13.03
CA VAL A 26 -6.68 -10.72 11.81
C VAL A 26 -5.50 -11.69 11.67
N ILE A 27 -4.77 -11.94 12.75
CA ILE A 27 -3.64 -12.90 12.74
C ILE A 27 -4.13 -14.32 12.45
N ALA A 28 -5.24 -14.74 13.07
CA ALA A 28 -5.83 -16.05 12.82
C ALA A 28 -6.27 -16.20 11.35
N ALA A 29 -6.92 -15.18 10.77
CA ALA A 29 -7.31 -15.19 9.36
C ALA A 29 -6.11 -15.29 8.42
N TYR A 30 -5.00 -14.58 8.72
CA TYR A 30 -3.76 -14.67 7.95
C TYR A 30 -3.17 -16.09 7.98
N ILE A 31 -3.06 -16.70 9.17
CA ILE A 31 -2.53 -18.07 9.32
C ILE A 31 -3.39 -19.09 8.56
N ILE A 32 -4.72 -19.00 8.66
CA ILE A 32 -5.64 -19.90 7.94
C ILE A 32 -5.41 -19.79 6.43
N LEU A 33 -5.25 -18.57 5.93
CA LEU A 33 -5.05 -18.31 4.50
C LEU A 33 -3.69 -18.84 4.03
N GLU A 34 -2.64 -18.69 4.84
CA GLU A 34 -1.31 -19.22 4.55
C GLU A 34 -1.27 -20.76 4.54
N VAL A 35 -1.98 -21.41 5.47
CA VAL A 35 -2.13 -22.86 5.50
C VAL A 35 -2.88 -23.36 4.27
N LEU A 36 -3.95 -22.68 3.87
CA LEU A 36 -4.72 -23.03 2.67
C LEU A 36 -3.90 -22.90 1.38
N LEU A 37 -3.04 -21.88 1.30
CA LEU A 37 -2.10 -21.68 0.19
C LEU A 37 -1.08 -22.82 0.13
N HIS A 38 -0.45 -23.19 1.25
CA HIS A 38 0.55 -24.27 1.29
C HIS A 38 -0.05 -25.66 1.10
N SER A 39 -1.30 -25.86 1.50
CA SER A 39 -2.01 -27.13 1.34
C SER A 39 -2.41 -27.41 -0.12
N GLY A 40 -2.21 -26.45 -1.03
CA GLY A 40 -2.51 -26.60 -2.46
C GLY A 40 -4.00 -26.74 -2.79
N SER A 41 -4.89 -26.53 -1.82
CA SER A 41 -6.35 -26.72 -1.99
C SER A 41 -7.02 -25.56 -2.75
N LEU A 42 -6.29 -24.47 -3.01
CA LEU A 42 -6.81 -23.28 -3.68
C LEU A 42 -6.52 -23.30 -5.18
N SER A 43 -7.57 -23.19 -6.00
CA SER A 43 -7.44 -23.03 -7.45
C SER A 43 -6.63 -21.77 -7.81
N ASN A 44 -5.88 -21.83 -8.91
CA ASN A 44 -5.05 -20.73 -9.42
C ASN A 44 -5.83 -19.41 -9.57
N LEU A 45 -7.14 -19.49 -9.88
CA LEU A 45 -8.01 -18.32 -9.96
C LEU A 45 -8.13 -17.61 -8.61
N PHE A 46 -8.35 -18.34 -7.52
CA PHE A 46 -8.45 -17.76 -6.18
C PHE A 46 -7.11 -17.16 -5.74
N GLN A 47 -6.00 -17.82 -6.06
CA GLN A 47 -4.66 -17.29 -5.77
C GLN A 47 -4.40 -15.97 -6.50
N GLY A 48 -4.78 -15.89 -7.78
CA GLY A 48 -4.66 -14.66 -8.58
C GLY A 48 -5.53 -13.51 -8.06
N LEU A 49 -6.70 -13.81 -7.50
CA LEU A 49 -7.60 -12.80 -6.93
C LEU A 49 -7.16 -12.29 -5.56
N LEU A 50 -6.34 -13.03 -4.81
CA LEU A 50 -5.84 -12.59 -3.50
C LEU A 50 -4.92 -11.35 -3.60
N VAL A 51 -4.16 -11.21 -4.68
CA VAL A 51 -3.26 -10.06 -4.90
C VAL A 51 -4.04 -8.74 -5.04
N PRO A 52 -4.99 -8.58 -5.98
CA PRO A 52 -5.78 -7.36 -6.07
C PRO A 52 -6.69 -7.18 -4.84
N ALA A 53 -7.20 -8.25 -4.24
CA ALA A 53 -8.02 -8.15 -3.02
C ALA A 53 -7.24 -7.52 -1.85
N THR A 54 -5.99 -7.95 -1.63
CA THR A 54 -5.13 -7.37 -0.58
C THR A 54 -4.74 -5.92 -0.89
N CYS A 55 -4.47 -5.59 -2.17
CA CYS A 55 -4.29 -4.20 -2.60
C CYS A 55 -5.49 -3.31 -2.27
N TYR A 56 -6.72 -3.74 -2.62
CA TYR A 56 -7.92 -2.98 -2.32
C TYR A 56 -8.23 -2.91 -0.83
N LEU A 57 -7.87 -3.92 -0.05
CA LEU A 57 -8.00 -3.90 1.41
C LEU A 57 -7.12 -2.79 2.01
N VAL A 58 -5.85 -2.72 1.61
CA VAL A 58 -4.93 -1.65 2.04
C VAL A 58 -5.44 -0.28 1.58
N ALA A 59 -5.95 -0.19 0.35
CA ALA A 59 -6.52 1.04 -0.18
C ALA A 59 -7.75 1.50 0.64
N ALA A 60 -8.66 0.58 0.97
CA ALA A 60 -9.85 0.86 1.77
C ALA A 60 -9.48 1.31 3.20
N ILE A 61 -8.47 0.69 3.83
CA ILE A 61 -7.97 1.13 5.14
C ILE A 61 -7.40 2.56 5.04
N GLY A 62 -6.59 2.84 4.02
CA GLY A 62 -6.05 4.19 3.79
C GLY A 62 -7.16 5.23 3.61
N LEU A 63 -8.17 4.92 2.80
CA LEU A 63 -9.30 5.82 2.57
C LEU A 63 -10.12 6.03 3.85
N ASN A 64 -10.33 4.98 4.65
CA ASN A 64 -11.01 5.07 5.93
C ASN A 64 -10.23 5.94 6.94
N LEU A 65 -8.90 5.93 6.90
CA LEU A 65 -8.10 6.84 7.72
C LEU A 65 -8.24 8.30 7.26
N ASN A 66 -8.18 8.55 5.95
CA ASN A 66 -8.33 9.92 5.43
C ASN A 66 -9.73 10.48 5.70
N VAL A 67 -10.77 9.79 5.25
CA VAL A 67 -12.15 10.27 5.36
C VAL A 67 -12.66 10.16 6.80
N GLY A 68 -12.35 9.06 7.49
CA GLY A 68 -12.85 8.80 8.85
C GLY A 68 -12.16 9.62 9.94
N VAL A 69 -10.89 9.99 9.76
CA VAL A 69 -10.14 10.77 10.76
C VAL A 69 -10.01 12.25 10.37
N SER A 70 -9.69 12.54 9.11
CA SER A 70 -9.45 13.93 8.67
C SER A 70 -10.71 14.61 8.13
N GLY A 71 -11.74 13.86 7.74
CA GLY A 71 -13.00 14.39 7.21
C GLY A 71 -12.91 14.92 5.78
N GLU A 72 -11.76 14.80 5.12
CA GLU A 72 -11.52 15.26 3.75
C GLU A 72 -11.56 14.09 2.76
N LEU A 73 -12.25 14.28 1.63
CA LEU A 73 -12.30 13.29 0.56
C LEU A 73 -11.02 13.37 -0.30
N ASN A 74 -10.12 12.40 -0.11
CA ASN A 74 -8.92 12.24 -0.95
C ASN A 74 -9.18 11.21 -2.06
N LEU A 75 -9.45 11.68 -3.28
CA LEU A 75 -9.69 10.82 -4.46
C LEU A 75 -8.40 10.47 -5.22
N GLY A 76 -7.27 11.09 -4.85
CA GLY A 76 -5.96 10.92 -5.49
C GLY A 76 -5.14 9.76 -4.95
N GLN A 77 -5.66 9.00 -3.99
CA GLN A 77 -4.95 7.89 -3.34
C GLN A 77 -4.45 6.84 -4.34
N ALA A 78 -5.21 6.57 -5.41
CA ALA A 78 -4.81 5.64 -6.47
C ALA A 78 -3.52 6.06 -7.18
N GLY A 79 -3.27 7.37 -7.34
CA GLY A 79 -2.04 7.89 -7.94
C GLY A 79 -0.82 7.59 -7.07
N PHE A 80 -0.91 7.82 -5.75
CA PHE A 80 0.17 7.49 -4.81
C PHE A 80 0.42 5.99 -4.71
N MET A 81 -0.65 5.19 -4.74
CA MET A 81 -0.55 3.74 -4.80
C MET A 81 0.18 3.28 -6.07
N ALA A 82 -0.13 3.89 -7.23
CA ALA A 82 0.53 3.55 -8.49
C ALA A 82 2.03 3.89 -8.44
N VAL A 83 2.42 5.09 -7.98
CA VAL A 83 3.83 5.47 -7.84
C VAL A 83 4.61 4.47 -6.97
N GLY A 84 4.03 4.04 -5.85
CA GLY A 84 4.66 3.07 -4.95
C GLY A 84 4.74 1.67 -5.54
N ALA A 85 3.68 1.22 -6.22
CA ALA A 85 3.65 -0.09 -6.87
C ALA A 85 4.65 -0.18 -8.02
N PHE A 86 4.69 0.80 -8.92
CA PHE A 86 5.62 0.81 -10.05
C PHE A 86 7.08 0.87 -9.59
N SER A 87 7.40 1.76 -8.64
CA SER A 87 8.76 1.84 -8.10
C SER A 87 9.19 0.54 -7.39
N GLY A 88 8.30 -0.05 -6.58
CA GLY A 88 8.56 -1.34 -5.94
C GLY A 88 8.79 -2.47 -6.94
N VAL A 89 7.99 -2.54 -8.02
CA VAL A 89 8.15 -3.55 -9.08
C VAL A 89 9.45 -3.35 -9.84
N CYS A 90 9.82 -2.11 -10.19
CA CYS A 90 11.10 -1.84 -10.84
C CYS A 90 12.29 -2.27 -9.98
N VAL A 91 12.30 -1.92 -8.68
CA VAL A 91 13.36 -2.33 -7.75
C VAL A 91 13.41 -3.84 -7.57
N SER A 92 12.25 -4.49 -7.40
CA SER A 92 12.17 -5.95 -7.29
C SER A 92 12.63 -6.67 -8.55
N GLY A 93 12.36 -6.11 -9.73
CA GLY A 93 12.84 -6.62 -11.01
C GLY A 93 14.36 -6.49 -11.16
N LEU A 94 14.93 -5.33 -10.82
CA LEU A 94 16.38 -5.08 -10.88
C LEU A 94 17.19 -5.96 -9.90
N LEU A 95 16.63 -6.24 -8.73
CA LEU A 95 17.28 -7.06 -7.68
C LEU A 95 16.93 -8.55 -7.79
N ALA A 96 16.24 -8.98 -8.86
CA ALA A 96 15.73 -10.34 -8.96
C ALA A 96 16.81 -11.42 -9.00
N GLU A 97 17.96 -11.13 -9.61
CA GLU A 97 19.07 -12.09 -9.73
C GLU A 97 20.07 -11.99 -8.57
N THR A 98 20.00 -10.92 -7.77
CA THR A 98 21.03 -10.61 -6.76
C THR A 98 20.59 -10.93 -5.33
N LEU A 99 19.29 -10.89 -5.03
CA LEU A 99 18.77 -11.09 -3.67
C LEU A 99 17.64 -12.14 -3.59
N PRO A 100 17.56 -12.88 -2.47
CA PRO A 100 16.43 -13.78 -2.20
C PRO A 100 15.13 -13.00 -1.96
N ALA A 101 14.00 -13.70 -2.09
CA ALA A 101 12.67 -13.10 -2.19
C ALA A 101 12.28 -12.17 -1.01
N ILE A 102 12.55 -12.57 0.23
CA ILE A 102 12.16 -11.83 1.44
C ILE A 102 12.89 -10.48 1.57
N PRO A 103 14.23 -10.41 1.59
CA PRO A 103 14.94 -9.14 1.70
C PRO A 103 14.70 -8.24 0.49
N ARG A 104 14.53 -8.83 -0.71
CA ARG A 104 14.14 -8.08 -1.91
C ARG A 104 12.80 -7.38 -1.74
N LEU A 105 11.79 -8.06 -1.18
CA LEU A 105 10.48 -7.49 -0.92
C LEU A 105 10.55 -6.34 0.10
N ILE A 106 11.32 -6.51 1.18
CA ILE A 106 11.49 -5.45 2.19
C ILE A 106 12.13 -4.21 1.57
N LEU A 107 13.20 -4.38 0.78
CA LEU A 107 13.85 -3.27 0.08
C LEU A 107 12.92 -2.60 -0.93
N ALA A 108 12.15 -3.38 -1.70
CA ALA A 108 11.17 -2.84 -2.64
C ALA A 108 10.10 -1.99 -1.93
N ILE A 109 9.61 -2.44 -0.77
CA ILE A 109 8.65 -1.68 0.05
C ILE A 109 9.29 -0.39 0.57
N ILE A 110 10.51 -0.43 1.10
CA ILE A 110 11.19 0.75 1.65
C ILE A 110 11.43 1.78 0.54
N VAL A 111 11.97 1.35 -0.61
CA VAL A 111 12.26 2.27 -1.71
C VAL A 111 10.96 2.84 -2.30
N GLY A 112 9.93 2.00 -2.47
CA GLY A 112 8.61 2.47 -2.92
C GLY A 112 7.99 3.47 -1.94
N MET A 113 8.10 3.21 -0.62
CA MET A 113 7.63 4.14 0.41
C MET A 113 8.37 5.48 0.35
N LEU A 114 9.70 5.47 0.22
CA LEU A 114 10.50 6.69 0.13
C LEU A 114 10.17 7.52 -1.11
N LEU A 115 9.99 6.87 -2.27
CA LEU A 115 9.63 7.54 -3.51
C LEU A 115 8.21 8.11 -3.46
N THR A 116 7.24 7.33 -2.99
CA THR A 116 5.86 7.82 -2.80
C THR A 116 5.80 8.94 -1.77
N ALA A 117 6.57 8.86 -0.68
CA ALA A 117 6.67 9.94 0.31
C ALA A 117 7.27 11.21 -0.30
N GLY A 118 8.30 11.09 -1.14
CA GLY A 118 8.88 12.23 -1.86
C GLY A 118 7.87 12.90 -2.80
N VAL A 119 7.15 12.12 -3.60
CA VAL A 119 6.08 12.64 -4.47
C VAL A 119 4.94 13.24 -3.64
N GLY A 120 4.53 12.57 -2.57
CA GLY A 120 3.52 13.06 -1.63
C GLY A 120 3.91 14.37 -0.96
N PHE A 121 5.18 14.55 -0.60
CA PHE A 121 5.68 15.79 -0.04
C PHE A 121 5.65 16.93 -1.07
N LEU A 122 6.12 16.68 -2.30
CA LEU A 122 6.15 17.66 -3.38
C LEU A 122 4.74 18.14 -3.74
N ILE A 123 3.79 17.21 -3.85
CA ILE A 123 2.39 17.49 -4.17
C ILE A 123 1.62 18.02 -2.94
N GLY A 124 2.01 17.65 -1.73
CA GLY A 124 1.38 18.10 -0.49
C GLY A 124 1.47 19.62 -0.31
N ILE A 125 2.60 20.25 -0.67
CA ILE A 125 2.81 21.68 -0.50
C ILE A 125 1.73 22.55 -1.19
N PRO A 126 1.40 22.37 -2.49
CA PRO A 126 0.32 23.11 -3.12
C PRO A 126 -1.07 22.69 -2.62
N VAL A 127 -1.24 21.40 -2.28
CA VAL A 127 -2.53 20.82 -1.88
C VAL A 127 -2.99 21.34 -0.52
N LEU A 128 -2.08 21.56 0.43
CA LEU A 128 -2.37 22.11 1.76
C LEU A 128 -2.95 23.54 1.73
N LYS A 129 -2.88 24.24 0.59
CA LYS A 129 -3.44 25.59 0.42
C LYS A 129 -4.92 25.58 0.02
N LEU A 130 -5.48 24.41 -0.31
CA LEU A 130 -6.86 24.23 -0.76
C LEU A 130 -7.70 23.66 0.38
N GLN A 131 -9.00 23.94 0.37
CA GLN A 131 -9.93 23.47 1.40
C GLN A 131 -11.18 22.87 0.76
N GLY A 132 -11.77 21.87 1.43
CA GLY A 132 -13.07 21.29 1.08
C GLY A 132 -13.12 20.72 -0.34
N ASP A 133 -14.08 21.20 -1.14
CA ASP A 133 -14.36 20.65 -2.48
C ASP A 133 -13.21 20.86 -3.47
N TYR A 134 -12.44 21.95 -3.32
CA TYR A 134 -11.28 22.22 -4.16
C TYR A 134 -10.18 21.19 -3.94
N LEU A 135 -10.02 20.71 -2.71
CA LEU A 135 -9.07 19.65 -2.38
C LEU A 135 -9.46 18.33 -3.06
N ALA A 136 -10.76 17.98 -3.04
CA ALA A 136 -11.27 16.78 -3.68
C ALA A 136 -11.05 16.79 -5.21
N ILE A 137 -11.33 17.93 -5.87
CA ILE A 137 -11.13 18.09 -7.31
C ILE A 137 -9.66 17.94 -7.69
N VAL A 138 -8.76 18.59 -6.96
CA VAL A 138 -7.32 18.56 -7.25
C VAL A 138 -6.72 17.17 -7.02
N THR A 139 -7.16 16.45 -5.98
CA THR A 139 -6.70 15.08 -5.74
C THR A 139 -7.17 14.11 -6.83
N LEU A 140 -8.40 14.25 -7.34
CA LEU A 140 -8.89 13.50 -8.51
C LEU A 140 -8.04 13.80 -9.74
N ALA A 141 -7.82 15.08 -10.04
CA ALA A 141 -7.00 15.50 -11.18
C ALA A 141 -5.58 14.93 -11.10
N PHE A 142 -4.94 14.97 -9.91
CA PHE A 142 -3.65 14.33 -9.67
C PHE A 142 -3.69 12.82 -9.97
N GLY A 143 -4.69 12.11 -9.47
CA GLY A 143 -4.87 10.68 -9.74
C GLY A 143 -4.95 10.39 -11.24
N GLN A 144 -5.69 11.22 -12.00
CA GLN A 144 -5.80 11.06 -13.45
C GLN A 144 -4.53 11.43 -14.21
N ILE A 145 -3.79 12.45 -13.77
CA ILE A 145 -2.49 12.79 -14.36
C ILE A 145 -1.52 11.62 -14.20
N VAL A 146 -1.45 11.01 -13.01
CA VAL A 146 -0.59 9.84 -12.76
C VAL A 146 -1.02 8.65 -13.61
N MET A 147 -2.33 8.38 -13.69
CA MET A 147 -2.86 7.30 -14.51
C MET A 147 -2.52 7.48 -16.00
N ASN A 148 -2.73 8.68 -16.53
CA ASN A 148 -2.41 9.01 -17.92
C ASN A 148 -0.90 8.89 -18.18
N LEU A 149 -0.08 9.39 -17.26
CA LEU A 149 1.38 9.32 -17.37
C LEU A 149 1.83 7.86 -17.42
N ILE A 150 1.33 6.99 -16.55
CA ILE A 150 1.71 5.56 -16.55
C ILE A 150 1.26 4.84 -17.83
N MET A 151 0.06 5.14 -18.34
CA MET A 151 -0.49 4.46 -19.51
C MET A 151 0.16 4.90 -20.83
N ASN A 152 0.63 6.15 -20.90
CA ASN A 152 1.18 6.73 -22.14
C ASN A 152 2.71 6.89 -22.12
N LEU A 153 3.37 6.64 -20.98
CA LEU A 153 4.82 6.71 -20.86
C LEU A 153 5.47 5.41 -21.34
N TYR A 154 6.13 5.49 -22.50
CA TYR A 154 7.01 4.45 -22.98
C TYR A 154 8.45 4.75 -22.56
N VAL A 155 9.01 3.86 -21.75
CA VAL A 155 10.44 3.88 -21.39
C VAL A 155 11.11 2.70 -22.08
N ALA A 156 11.96 2.98 -23.06
CA ALA A 156 12.78 1.98 -23.73
C ALA A 156 14.24 2.15 -23.33
N PHE A 157 14.87 1.03 -22.94
CA PHE A 157 16.31 0.96 -22.70
C PHE A 157 16.96 0.40 -23.97
N ASP A 158 17.71 1.25 -24.68
CA ASP A 158 18.47 0.87 -25.86
C ASP A 158 19.97 0.96 -25.55
N SER A 159 20.81 0.33 -26.36
CA SER A 159 22.28 0.41 -26.29
C SER A 159 22.83 1.85 -26.35
N THR A 160 21.99 2.81 -26.77
CA THR A 160 22.31 4.24 -26.90
C THR A 160 21.76 5.11 -25.75
N GLY A 161 21.10 4.52 -24.75
CA GLY A 161 20.57 5.23 -23.57
C GLY A 161 19.08 5.01 -23.32
N ILE A 162 18.51 5.83 -22.41
CA ILE A 162 17.10 5.79 -22.03
C ILE A 162 16.30 6.66 -23.02
N LYS A 163 15.39 6.05 -23.77
CA LYS A 163 14.45 6.76 -24.65
C LYS A 163 13.08 6.82 -23.97
N VAL A 164 12.56 8.04 -23.83
CA VAL A 164 11.27 8.31 -23.21
C VAL A 164 10.36 8.90 -24.29
N SER A 165 9.19 8.28 -24.51
CA SER A 165 8.21 8.76 -25.48
C SER A 165 6.82 8.79 -24.85
N PHE A 166 6.06 9.83 -25.19
CA PHE A 166 4.65 9.99 -24.82
C PHE A 166 3.82 9.82 -26.09
N VAL A 167 2.79 8.98 -26.03
CA VAL A 167 1.79 8.79 -27.09
C VAL A 167 0.48 9.45 -26.69
#